data_AF-A0A2E6K9J3-F1
#
_entry.id   AF-A0A2E6K9J3-F1
#
_cell.length_a   1.000
_cell.length_b   1.000
_cell.length_c   1.000
_cell.angle_alpha   90.00
_cell.angle_beta   90.00
_cell.angle_gamma   90.00
#
_symmetry.space_group_name_H-M   'P 1'
#
loop_
_entity.id
_entity.type
_entity.pdbx_description
1 polymer ?
#
loop_
_entity_poly.entity_id
_entity_poly.type
_entity_poly.pdbx_seq_one_letter_code
_entity_poly.pdbx_strand_id
1 'polypeptide(L)'
;MATRAKSSVGFGVPTDEIDPQRFIVRIAPSSREPVTIIEDFGISGPQFDPQTNLQADQVVRCKLDPKRWRAIAQPTKQVFNERLKGRKIPVGKWEAHDNPVHRLLGRELCVLAWAIESCDSALIPAAIDGWVGLRPEERWWLYAMAVHSTGHADDTDKGWRKAIRIGLTEGAGAVAPGNKRQISFEDL
;
A
#
# COMPACT_ATOMS: atom_id res chain seq x y z
N MET A 1 7.05 -34.50 0.79
CA MET A 1 7.68 -33.61 1.80
C MET A 1 6.72 -32.48 2.11
N ALA A 2 6.28 -32.34 3.37
CA ALA A 2 5.43 -31.22 3.77
C ALA A 2 6.26 -29.93 3.78
N THR A 3 5.92 -28.97 2.92
CA THR A 3 6.56 -27.65 2.88
C THR A 3 6.30 -26.95 4.21
N ARG A 4 7.35 -26.70 5.01
CA ARG A 4 7.26 -25.93 6.25
C ARG A 4 6.70 -24.54 5.92
N ALA A 5 5.71 -24.08 6.69
CA ALA A 5 5.19 -22.72 6.54
C ALA A 5 6.34 -21.72 6.73
N LYS A 6 6.43 -20.71 5.85
CA LYS A 6 7.44 -19.65 5.96
C LYS A 6 7.15 -18.84 7.23
N SER A 7 8.17 -18.60 8.06
CA SER A 7 8.05 -17.74 9.23
C SER A 7 8.02 -16.28 8.80
N SER A 8 7.05 -15.52 9.33
CA SER A 8 6.89 -14.11 9.01
C SER A 8 6.31 -13.34 10.18
N VAL A 9 6.53 -12.03 10.21
CA VAL A 9 5.90 -11.10 11.15
C VAL A 9 4.92 -10.18 10.41
N GLY A 10 3.84 -9.79 11.09
CA GLY A 10 2.80 -8.91 10.56
C GLY A 10 2.21 -9.43 9.25
N PHE A 11 2.18 -8.57 8.23
CA PHE A 11 1.73 -8.94 6.89
C PHE A 11 2.89 -9.45 6.03
N GLY A 12 3.40 -10.63 6.38
CA GLY A 12 4.30 -11.42 5.54
C GLY A 12 5.74 -10.94 5.43
N VAL A 13 6.25 -10.15 6.39
CA VAL A 13 7.67 -9.77 6.41
C VAL A 13 8.50 -11.00 6.82
N PRO A 14 9.48 -11.44 6.03
CA PRO A 14 10.29 -12.63 6.34
C PRO A 14 11.15 -12.40 7.58
N THR A 15 11.30 -13.43 8.41
CA THR A 15 12.13 -13.40 9.63
C THR A 15 13.47 -14.11 9.47
N ASP A 16 13.69 -14.76 8.33
CA ASP A 16 14.92 -15.46 7.94
C ASP A 16 15.85 -14.57 7.11
N GLU A 17 15.40 -13.38 6.71
CA GLU A 17 16.19 -12.35 6.03
C GLU A 17 16.74 -11.34 7.05
N ILE A 18 17.99 -10.89 6.86
CA ILE A 18 18.60 -9.85 7.69
C ILE A 18 18.03 -8.49 7.26
N ASP A 19 17.27 -7.88 8.16
CA ASP A 19 16.67 -6.55 8.03
C ASP A 19 16.09 -6.25 6.63
N PRO A 20 15.07 -7.00 6.19
CA PRO A 20 14.51 -6.85 4.86
C PRO A 20 13.73 -5.54 4.73
N GLN A 21 13.74 -4.97 3.51
CA GLN A 21 12.88 -3.85 3.15
C GLN A 21 11.41 -4.20 3.45
N ARG A 22 10.73 -3.28 4.12
CA ARG A 22 9.36 -3.46 4.60
C ARG A 22 8.65 -2.11 4.66
N PHE A 23 7.36 -2.17 4.92
CA PHE A 23 6.61 -1.00 5.36
C PHE A 23 6.21 -1.17 6.81
N ILE A 24 6.07 -0.04 7.50
CA ILE A 24 5.55 0.03 8.85
C ILE A 24 4.28 0.88 8.80
N VAL A 25 3.15 0.26 9.13
CA VAL A 25 1.89 0.98 9.34
C VAL A 25 1.77 1.26 10.83
N ARG A 26 2.03 2.50 11.21
CA ARG A 26 1.97 2.96 12.60
C ARG A 26 0.58 3.49 12.90
N ILE A 27 -0.16 2.73 13.70
CA ILE A 27 -1.53 3.05 14.14
C ILE A 27 -1.43 3.54 15.58
N ALA A 28 -1.70 4.82 15.80
CA ALA A 28 -1.69 5.36 17.14
C ALA A 28 -2.75 4.67 18.03
N PRO A 29 -2.45 4.41 19.32
CA PRO A 29 -3.46 3.92 20.27
C PRO A 29 -4.61 4.92 20.44
N SER A 30 -4.31 6.21 20.28
CA SER A 30 -5.28 7.30 20.27
C SER A 30 -5.99 7.37 18.91
N SER A 31 -7.31 7.43 18.94
CA SER A 31 -8.16 7.55 17.76
C SER A 31 -8.11 8.91 17.06
N ARG A 32 -7.29 9.85 17.55
CA ARG A 32 -7.16 11.24 17.08
C ARG A 32 -5.94 11.47 16.21
N GLU A 33 -4.91 10.64 16.33
CA GLU A 33 -3.66 10.81 15.59
C GLU A 33 -3.73 10.10 14.24
N PRO A 34 -3.16 10.70 13.17
CA PRO A 34 -3.16 10.09 11.85
C PRO A 34 -2.36 8.79 11.83
N VAL A 35 -2.84 7.83 11.05
CA VAL A 35 -2.10 6.60 10.76
C VAL A 35 -0.99 6.92 9.77
N THR A 36 0.22 6.50 10.10
CA THR A 36 1.42 6.80 9.30
C THR A 36 1.88 5.54 8.57
N ILE A 37 2.10 5.66 7.26
CA ILE A 37 2.65 4.60 6.42
C ILE A 37 4.09 4.96 6.08
N ILE A 38 5.03 4.15 6.56
CA ILE A 38 6.47 4.38 6.46
C ILE A 38 7.06 3.28 5.58
N GLU A 39 7.85 3.63 4.58
CA GLU A 39 8.72 2.68 3.89
C GLU A 39 10.05 2.64 4.63
N ASP A 40 10.47 1.44 5.03
CA ASP A 40 11.73 1.16 5.71
C ASP A 40 12.59 0.32 4.76
N PHE A 41 13.73 0.88 4.34
CA PHE A 41 14.59 0.25 3.34
C PHE A 41 15.42 -0.91 3.88
N GLY A 42 15.47 -1.09 5.21
CA GLY A 42 16.27 -2.11 5.86
C GLY A 42 17.74 -2.04 5.45
N ILE A 43 18.40 -3.18 5.26
CA ILE A 43 19.82 -3.24 4.85
C ILE A 43 20.09 -2.67 3.44
N SER A 44 19.05 -2.52 2.61
CA SER A 44 19.15 -1.85 1.30
C SER A 44 19.12 -0.32 1.42
N GLY A 45 18.94 0.21 2.63
CA GLY A 45 19.08 1.62 2.95
C GLY A 45 20.51 2.01 3.37
N PRO A 46 20.77 3.31 3.54
CA PRO A 46 19.85 4.39 3.20
C PRO A 46 19.74 4.58 1.68
N GLN A 47 18.60 5.10 1.21
CA GLN A 47 18.40 5.46 -0.19
C GLN A 47 18.45 6.98 -0.37
N PHE A 48 18.94 7.42 -1.53
CA PHE A 48 18.95 8.84 -1.86
C PHE A 48 17.52 9.34 -1.99
N ASP A 49 17.21 10.39 -1.25
CA ASP A 49 15.94 11.09 -1.30
C ASP A 49 16.11 12.43 -2.03
N PRO A 50 15.57 12.55 -3.26
CA PRO A 50 15.68 13.79 -4.04
C PRO A 50 15.00 15.00 -3.39
N GLN A 51 14.03 14.80 -2.49
CA GLN A 51 13.28 15.90 -1.89
C GLN A 51 14.02 16.53 -0.71
N THR A 52 14.68 15.72 0.12
CA THR A 52 15.53 16.21 1.21
C THR A 52 16.98 16.43 0.78
N ASN A 53 17.37 15.88 -0.38
CA ASN A 53 18.75 15.82 -0.87
C ASN A 53 19.69 15.12 0.12
N LEU A 54 19.16 14.14 0.87
CA LEU A 54 19.86 13.38 1.90
C LEU A 54 19.66 11.87 1.68
N GLN A 55 20.45 11.08 2.41
CA GLN A 55 20.28 9.64 2.51
C GLN A 55 19.29 9.34 3.63
N ALA A 56 18.28 8.51 3.35
CA ALA A 56 17.25 8.15 4.32
C ALA A 56 17.08 6.63 4.43
N ASP A 57 17.10 6.11 5.65
CA ASP A 57 16.75 4.70 5.93
C ASP A 57 15.24 4.45 5.84
N GLN A 58 14.46 5.50 6.11
CA GLN A 58 13.01 5.45 6.13
C GLN A 58 12.40 6.70 5.49
N VAL A 59 11.29 6.51 4.79
CA VAL A 59 10.51 7.62 4.22
C VAL A 59 9.05 7.47 4.63
N VAL A 60 8.47 8.56 5.15
CA VAL A 60 7.03 8.61 5.42
C VAL A 60 6.31 8.82 4.08
N ARG A 61 5.61 7.78 3.62
CA ARG A 61 4.93 7.77 2.31
C ARG A 61 3.53 8.39 2.36
N CYS A 62 2.83 8.27 3.48
CA CYS A 62 1.48 8.81 3.65
C CYS A 62 1.11 8.96 5.13
N LYS A 63 0.30 9.98 5.43
CA LYS A 63 -0.37 10.15 6.73
C LYS A 63 -1.88 10.22 6.45
N LEU A 64 -2.63 9.22 6.91
CA LEU A 64 -4.08 9.16 6.74
C LEU A 64 -4.79 9.54 8.03
N ASP A 65 -5.84 10.34 7.93
CA ASP A 65 -6.68 10.57 9.09
C ASP A 65 -7.35 9.26 9.57
N PRO A 66 -7.71 9.17 10.87
CA PRO A 66 -8.27 7.95 11.44
C PRO A 66 -9.56 7.46 10.77
N LYS A 67 -10.39 8.35 10.20
CA LYS A 67 -11.66 7.94 9.56
C LYS A 67 -11.36 7.25 8.23
N ARG A 68 -10.50 7.84 7.41
CA ARG A 68 -10.06 7.24 6.13
C ARG A 68 -9.34 5.92 6.32
N TRP A 69 -8.45 5.84 7.31
CA TRP A 69 -7.79 4.58 7.64
C TRP A 69 -8.80 3.46 7.97
N ARG A 70 -9.79 3.74 8.84
CA ARG A 70 -10.82 2.75 9.21
C ARG A 70 -11.58 2.23 8.00
N ALA A 71 -11.82 3.07 6.99
CA ALA A 71 -12.53 2.67 5.78
C ALA A 71 -11.76 1.64 4.94
N ILE A 72 -10.42 1.71 4.92
CA ILE A 72 -9.59 0.79 4.11
C ILE A 72 -8.89 -0.31 4.90
N ALA A 73 -8.83 -0.24 6.24
CA ALA A 73 -8.14 -1.21 7.06
C ALA A 73 -8.67 -2.64 6.85
N GLN A 74 -9.99 -2.83 6.87
CA GLN A 74 -10.58 -4.16 6.68
C GLN A 74 -10.46 -4.68 5.23
N PRO A 75 -10.79 -3.90 4.18
CA PRO A 75 -10.58 -4.31 2.79
C PRO A 75 -9.13 -4.70 2.48
N THR A 76 -8.16 -3.90 2.90
CA THR A 76 -6.74 -4.19 2.66
C THR A 76 -6.27 -5.44 3.39
N LYS A 77 -6.69 -5.63 4.65
CA LYS A 77 -6.42 -6.86 5.42
C LYS A 77 -6.94 -8.10 4.70
N GLN A 78 -8.16 -8.05 4.14
CA GLN A 78 -8.75 -9.19 3.44
C GLN A 78 -7.93 -9.57 2.21
N VAL A 79 -7.64 -8.59 1.34
CA VAL A 79 -6.85 -8.82 0.12
C VAL A 79 -5.44 -9.32 0.45
N PHE A 80 -4.79 -8.74 1.46
CA PHE A 80 -3.45 -9.19 1.87
C PHE A 80 -3.48 -10.61 2.43
N ASN A 81 -4.41 -10.92 3.33
CA ASN A 81 -4.49 -12.23 3.95
C ASN A 81 -4.90 -13.33 2.97
N GLU A 82 -5.71 -13.04 1.96
CA GLU A 82 -6.00 -13.97 0.88
C GLU A 82 -4.72 -14.38 0.13
N ARG A 83 -3.88 -13.40 -0.21
CA ARG A 83 -2.59 -13.67 -0.87
C ARG A 83 -1.58 -14.37 0.02
N LEU A 84 -1.52 -14.02 1.30
CA LEU A 84 -0.65 -14.70 2.28
C LEU A 84 -1.04 -16.17 2.42
N LYS A 85 -2.36 -16.47 2.55
CA LYS A 85 -2.88 -17.84 2.57
C LYS A 85 -2.52 -18.62 1.31
N GLY A 86 -2.71 -18.01 0.13
CA GLY A 86 -2.35 -18.61 -1.16
C GLY A 86 -0.87 -18.98 -1.26
N ARG A 87 0.00 -18.28 -0.52
CA ARG A 87 1.45 -18.54 -0.44
C ARG A 87 1.88 -19.36 0.78
N LYS A 88 0.94 -19.86 1.58
CA LYS A 88 1.21 -20.58 2.85
C LYS A 88 2.05 -19.77 3.85
N ILE A 89 1.83 -18.46 3.87
CA ILE A 89 2.43 -17.51 4.83
C ILE A 89 1.38 -17.20 5.90
N PRO A 90 1.76 -17.10 7.19
CA PRO A 90 0.87 -16.65 8.25
C PRO A 90 0.14 -15.34 7.91
N VAL A 91 -1.13 -15.25 8.28
CA VAL A 91 -1.96 -14.06 8.04
C VAL A 91 -1.63 -12.94 9.02
N GLY A 92 -1.83 -11.70 8.59
CA GLY A 92 -1.65 -10.51 9.42
C GLY A 92 -2.96 -10.00 10.04
N LYS A 93 -2.82 -9.14 11.04
CA LYS A 93 -3.90 -8.36 11.65
C LYS A 93 -3.37 -6.95 11.93
N TRP A 94 -4.22 -5.94 11.75
CA TRP A 94 -3.93 -4.58 12.20
C TRP A 94 -4.11 -4.50 13.71
N GLU A 95 -3.07 -4.08 14.41
CA GLU A 95 -3.04 -3.82 15.84
C GLU A 95 -2.69 -2.35 16.08
N ALA A 96 -2.93 -1.86 17.31
CA ALA A 96 -2.33 -0.59 17.73
C ALA A 96 -0.79 -0.71 17.66
N HIS A 97 -0.11 0.41 17.46
CA HIS A 97 1.34 0.55 17.25
C HIS A 97 1.81 0.14 15.85
N ASP A 98 3.00 -0.44 15.76
CA ASP A 98 3.70 -0.70 14.50
C ASP A 98 3.28 -2.05 13.91
N ASN A 99 2.82 -2.00 12.67
CA ASN A 99 2.41 -3.18 11.92
C ASN A 99 3.38 -3.36 10.74
N PRO A 100 4.29 -4.34 10.79
CA PRO A 100 5.19 -4.61 9.68
C PRO A 100 4.45 -5.24 8.50
N VAL A 101 4.74 -4.77 7.29
CA VAL A 101 4.09 -5.17 6.05
C VAL A 101 5.15 -5.46 5.00
N HIS A 102 5.05 -6.61 4.33
CA HIS A 102 5.97 -6.98 3.25
C HIS A 102 6.02 -5.90 2.17
N ARG A 103 7.22 -5.59 1.63
CA ARG A 103 7.46 -4.46 0.71
C ARG A 103 6.41 -4.33 -0.40
N LEU A 104 6.05 -5.43 -1.05
CA LEU A 104 5.07 -5.40 -2.16
C LEU A 104 3.65 -5.06 -1.68
N LEU A 105 3.22 -5.59 -0.52
CA LEU A 105 1.90 -5.27 0.04
C LEU A 105 1.86 -3.82 0.55
N GLY A 106 2.97 -3.32 1.10
CA GLY A 106 3.08 -1.92 1.52
C GLY A 106 2.99 -0.94 0.35
N ARG A 107 3.61 -1.26 -0.79
CA ARG A 107 3.45 -0.48 -2.04
C ARG A 107 2.00 -0.40 -2.49
N GLU A 108 1.29 -1.53 -2.45
CA GLU A 108 -0.11 -1.58 -2.81
C GLU A 108 -0.99 -0.78 -1.84
N LEU A 109 -0.69 -0.83 -0.54
CA LEU A 109 -1.36 -0.01 0.47
C LEU A 109 -1.17 1.48 0.19
N CYS A 110 0.04 1.92 -0.17
CA CYS A 110 0.32 3.31 -0.52
C CYS A 110 -0.55 3.80 -1.68
N VAL A 111 -0.72 3.00 -2.73
CA VAL A 111 -1.59 3.38 -3.86
C VAL A 111 -3.02 3.65 -3.42
N LEU A 112 -3.61 2.77 -2.60
CA LEU A 112 -4.96 3.00 -2.07
C LEU A 112 -4.99 4.21 -1.12
N ALA A 113 -3.99 4.35 -0.26
CA ALA A 113 -3.90 5.47 0.68
C ALA A 113 -3.84 6.82 -0.06
N TRP A 114 -3.03 6.94 -1.10
CA TRP A 114 -2.92 8.14 -1.92
C TRP A 114 -4.19 8.43 -2.73
N ALA A 115 -4.93 7.41 -3.13
CA ALA A 115 -6.23 7.64 -3.76
C ALA A 115 -7.25 8.25 -2.80
N ILE A 116 -7.21 7.87 -1.52
CA ILE A 116 -8.27 8.30 -0.58
C ILE A 116 -7.92 9.51 0.26
N GLU A 117 -6.63 9.88 0.39
CA GLU A 117 -6.17 10.89 1.35
C GLU A 117 -6.81 12.28 1.17
N SER A 118 -7.22 12.60 -0.06
CA SER A 118 -7.78 13.91 -0.43
C SER A 118 -9.10 13.81 -1.20
N CYS A 119 -9.67 12.61 -1.36
CA CYS A 119 -10.93 12.44 -2.09
C CYS A 119 -12.14 12.77 -1.20
N ASP A 120 -13.30 13.03 -1.81
CA ASP A 120 -14.56 13.00 -1.05
C ASP A 120 -14.73 11.63 -0.38
N SER A 121 -15.09 11.62 0.91
CA SER A 121 -15.36 10.38 1.65
C SER A 121 -16.39 9.47 0.97
N ALA A 122 -17.34 10.03 0.20
CA ALA A 122 -18.32 9.27 -0.57
C ALA A 122 -17.70 8.43 -1.70
N LEU A 123 -16.47 8.78 -2.14
CA LEU A 123 -15.75 8.10 -3.22
C LEU A 123 -14.80 7.00 -2.71
N ILE A 124 -14.63 6.83 -1.40
CA ILE A 124 -13.76 5.79 -0.84
C ILE A 124 -14.18 4.37 -1.28
N PRO A 125 -15.48 4.01 -1.31
CA PRO A 125 -15.90 2.70 -1.83
C PRO A 125 -15.46 2.46 -3.28
N ALA A 126 -15.64 3.46 -4.15
CA ALA A 126 -15.19 3.39 -5.54
C ALA A 126 -13.66 3.21 -5.63
N ALA A 127 -12.89 3.93 -4.80
CA ALA A 127 -11.44 3.76 -4.73
C ALA A 127 -11.02 2.36 -4.29
N ILE A 128 -11.75 1.75 -3.34
CA ILE A 128 -11.50 0.37 -2.91
C ILE A 128 -11.79 -0.60 -4.06
N ASP A 129 -12.93 -0.47 -4.73
CA ASP A 129 -13.32 -1.36 -5.84
C ASP A 129 -12.34 -1.24 -7.01
N GLY A 130 -12.00 0.00 -7.39
CA GLY A 130 -11.00 0.29 -8.41
C GLY A 130 -9.63 -0.30 -8.03
N TRP A 131 -9.21 -0.12 -6.78
CA TRP A 131 -7.96 -0.70 -6.29
C TRP A 131 -8.00 -2.23 -6.30
N VAL A 132 -9.10 -2.88 -5.92
CA VAL A 132 -9.27 -4.35 -5.96
C VAL A 132 -9.24 -4.87 -7.40
N GLY A 133 -9.84 -4.13 -8.34
CA GLY A 133 -9.87 -4.48 -9.76
C GLY A 133 -8.51 -4.49 -10.45
N LEU A 134 -7.52 -3.78 -9.91
CA LEU A 134 -6.16 -3.81 -10.42
C LEU A 134 -5.44 -5.14 -10.14
N ARG A 135 -4.58 -5.55 -11.06
CA ARG A 135 -3.57 -6.57 -10.81
C ARG A 135 -2.52 -6.06 -9.80
N PRO A 136 -1.88 -6.95 -9.01
CA PRO A 136 -0.77 -6.55 -8.13
C PRO A 136 0.32 -5.75 -8.86
N GLU A 137 0.68 -6.17 -10.07
CA GLU A 137 1.72 -5.54 -10.90
C GLU A 137 1.34 -4.10 -11.30
N GLU A 138 0.07 -3.85 -11.62
CA GLU A 138 -0.43 -2.51 -11.95
C GLU A 138 -0.35 -1.58 -10.74
N ARG A 139 -0.66 -2.09 -9.55
CA ARG A 139 -0.48 -1.34 -8.30
C ARG A 139 1.00 -1.04 -8.04
N TRP A 140 1.91 -1.99 -8.27
CA TRP A 140 3.34 -1.76 -8.09
C TRP A 140 3.90 -0.76 -9.11
N TRP A 141 3.37 -0.78 -10.33
CA TRP A 141 3.70 0.19 -11.36
C TRP A 141 3.24 1.60 -10.96
N LEU A 142 1.98 1.76 -10.54
CA LEU A 142 1.46 3.04 -10.03
C LEU A 142 2.28 3.55 -8.84
N TYR A 143 2.71 2.65 -7.94
CA TYR A 143 3.60 3.00 -6.85
C TYR A 143 4.93 3.58 -7.36
N ALA A 144 5.59 2.91 -8.30
CA ALA A 144 6.87 3.35 -8.84
C ALA A 144 6.76 4.73 -9.52
N MET A 145 5.69 4.94 -10.30
CA MET A 145 5.43 6.22 -10.96
C MET A 145 5.20 7.35 -9.95
N ALA A 146 4.46 7.08 -8.87
CA ALA A 146 4.21 8.06 -7.83
C ALA A 146 5.44 8.38 -6.98
N VAL A 147 6.23 7.38 -6.57
CA VAL A 147 7.42 7.62 -5.73
C VAL A 147 8.52 8.38 -6.45
N HIS A 148 8.64 8.21 -7.77
CA HIS A 148 9.68 8.91 -8.54
C HIS A 148 9.59 10.44 -8.44
N SER A 149 8.39 11.00 -8.22
CA SER A 149 8.18 12.46 -8.19
C SER A 149 7.36 12.98 -7.01
N THR A 150 6.61 12.12 -6.33
CA THR A 150 5.62 12.47 -5.29
C THR A 150 5.59 11.45 -4.15
N GLY A 151 6.79 11.04 -3.71
CA GLY A 151 6.98 9.91 -2.80
C GLY A 151 6.82 10.24 -1.31
N HIS A 152 6.72 11.51 -0.90
CA HIS A 152 6.68 11.90 0.51
C HIS A 152 5.26 12.17 1.00
N ALA A 153 5.05 12.10 2.31
CA ALA A 153 3.75 12.33 2.92
C ALA A 153 3.14 13.69 2.52
N ASP A 154 3.97 14.71 2.36
CA ASP A 154 3.55 16.08 2.04
C ASP A 154 3.24 16.30 0.55
N ASP A 155 3.44 15.28 -0.28
CA ASP A 155 3.15 15.31 -1.72
C ASP A 155 1.68 14.99 -2.05
N THR A 156 0.76 15.44 -1.19
CA THR A 156 -0.67 15.16 -1.33
C THR A 156 -1.23 15.81 -2.59
N ASP A 157 -2.06 15.05 -3.31
CA ASP A 157 -2.85 15.51 -4.47
C ASP A 157 -2.06 16.29 -5.55
N LYS A 158 -0.89 15.78 -5.94
CA LYS A 158 -0.13 16.29 -7.09
C LYS A 158 0.45 15.16 -7.93
N GLY A 159 0.78 15.47 -9.18
CA GLY A 159 1.36 14.52 -10.13
C GLY A 159 0.60 13.19 -10.22
N TRP A 160 1.34 12.08 -10.11
CA TRP A 160 0.78 10.74 -10.14
C TRP A 160 -0.18 10.43 -8.99
N ARG A 161 -0.07 11.05 -7.81
CA ARG A 161 -1.06 10.85 -6.73
C ARG A 161 -2.43 11.42 -7.07
N LYS A 162 -2.46 12.58 -7.74
CA LYS A 162 -3.70 13.13 -8.29
C LYS A 162 -4.31 12.21 -9.36
N ALA A 163 -3.47 11.67 -10.24
CA ALA A 163 -3.90 10.71 -11.27
C ALA A 163 -4.41 9.40 -10.64
N ILE A 164 -3.75 8.89 -9.61
CA ILE A 164 -4.19 7.70 -8.85
C ILE A 164 -5.54 7.96 -8.18
N ARG A 165 -5.75 9.12 -7.53
CA ARG A 165 -7.05 9.47 -6.96
C ARG A 165 -8.12 9.45 -8.04
N ILE A 166 -8.01 10.26 -9.08
CA ILE A 166 -9.01 10.36 -10.14
C ILE A 166 -9.23 8.99 -10.79
N GLY A 167 -8.14 8.29 -11.11
CA GLY A 167 -8.17 6.96 -11.70
C GLY A 167 -8.93 5.95 -10.85
N LEU A 168 -8.74 5.92 -9.53
CA LEU A 168 -9.43 4.96 -8.66
C LEU A 168 -10.82 5.43 -8.19
N THR A 169 -11.09 6.72 -8.12
CA THR A 169 -12.40 7.24 -7.67
C THR A 169 -13.39 7.47 -8.80
N GLU A 170 -12.92 7.72 -10.02
CA GLU A 170 -13.76 8.08 -11.18
C GLU A 170 -13.54 7.16 -12.39
N GLY A 171 -12.30 6.70 -12.62
CA GLY A 171 -11.91 6.00 -13.86
C GLY A 171 -11.88 4.47 -13.81
N ALA A 172 -11.71 3.87 -12.63
CA ALA A 172 -11.65 2.43 -12.44
C ALA A 172 -13.06 1.95 -12.12
N GLY A 173 -13.85 1.68 -13.17
CA GLY A 173 -15.29 1.39 -13.13
C GLY A 173 -15.77 0.62 -11.89
N ALA A 174 -17.04 0.73 -11.49
CA ALA A 174 -18.14 0.26 -12.33
C ALA A 174 -17.75 -0.96 -13.20
N VAL A 175 -16.90 -1.87 -12.71
CA VAL A 175 -16.73 -3.18 -13.31
C VAL A 175 -18.00 -3.94 -12.97
N ALA A 176 -18.99 -3.82 -13.85
CA ALA A 176 -20.10 -4.77 -13.87
C ALA A 176 -19.50 -6.19 -13.79
N PRO A 177 -20.05 -7.08 -12.95
CA PRO A 177 -19.51 -8.42 -12.79
C PRO A 177 -19.48 -9.12 -14.15
N GLY A 178 -18.29 -9.25 -14.74
CA GLY A 178 -18.09 -9.89 -16.05
C GLY A 178 -17.20 -9.17 -17.06
N ASN A 179 -16.75 -7.92 -16.82
CA ASN A 179 -15.93 -7.23 -17.82
C ASN A 179 -14.46 -7.67 -17.79
N LYS A 180 -14.14 -8.75 -18.51
CA LYS A 180 -12.78 -9.21 -18.82
C LYS A 180 -12.12 -8.32 -19.88
N ARG A 181 -11.90 -7.03 -19.60
CA ARG A 181 -10.98 -6.21 -20.40
C ARG A 181 -9.65 -6.09 -19.68
N GLN A 182 -8.96 -7.22 -19.68
CA GLN A 182 -7.54 -7.31 -19.38
C GLN A 182 -6.83 -7.00 -20.70
N ILE A 183 -6.39 -5.77 -20.91
CA ILE A 183 -5.39 -5.51 -21.95
C ILE A 183 -4.09 -6.09 -21.39
N SER A 184 -3.49 -7.06 -22.09
CA SER A 184 -2.21 -7.61 -21.67
C SER A 184 -1.18 -6.48 -21.69
N PHE A 185 -0.20 -6.51 -20.79
CA PHE A 185 0.95 -5.60 -20.89
C PHE A 185 1.70 -5.80 -22.23
N GLU A 186 1.50 -6.94 -22.87
CA GLU A 186 2.04 -7.30 -24.18
C GLU A 186 1.33 -6.61 -25.36
N ASP A 187 0.19 -5.93 -25.11
CA ASP A 187 -0.62 -5.26 -26.13
C ASP A 187 -0.39 -3.73 -26.18
N LEU A 188 0.64 -3.21 -25.50
CA LEU A 188 1.08 -1.79 -25.50
C LEU A 188 2.47 -1.64 -26.14
#